data_AF-A9WGZ1-F1
#
_entry.id   AF-A9WGZ1-F1
#
_cell.length_a   1.000
_cell.length_b   1.000
_cell.length_c   1.000
_cell.angle_alpha   90.00
_cell.angle_beta   90.00
_cell.angle_gamma   90.00
#
_symmetry.space_group_name_H-M   'P 1'
#
loop_
_entity.id
_entity.type
_entity.pdbx_description
1 polymer ?
#
loop_
_entity_poly.entity_id
_entity_poly.type
_entity_poly.pdbx_seq_one_letter_code
_entity_poly.pdbx_strand_id
1 'polypeptide(L)'
;MSFLNQISLRNKILLLVALLFVGIIIVSVVAYQSLLGANEREQEVRIAYSIIAHTRQLEASMHMMESGERGFLITGDPVFLEKYESGKQLYLAVYSEMQREIPRDSEFYTLLEEVDRELEKWKTQVPSL
;
A
#
# COMPACT_ATOMS: atom_id res chain seq x y z
N MET A 1 1.27 49.31 29.10
CA MET A 1 -0.20 49.49 29.20
C MET A 1 -0.60 50.98 29.09
N SER A 2 -0.14 51.71 28.07
CA SER A 2 -0.51 53.14 27.85
C SER A 2 -1.18 53.36 26.47
N PHE A 3 -0.86 52.51 25.49
CA PHE A 3 -1.35 52.58 24.11
C PHE A 3 -2.87 52.37 23.96
N LEU A 4 -3.47 51.58 24.84
CA LEU A 4 -4.90 51.26 24.79
C LEU A 4 -5.79 52.41 25.31
N ASN A 5 -5.24 53.38 26.04
CA ASN A 5 -6.08 54.37 26.73
C ASN A 5 -6.46 55.58 25.86
N GLN A 6 -5.72 55.82 24.76
CA GLN A 6 -5.94 56.96 23.86
C GLN A 6 -6.84 56.64 22.65
N ILE A 7 -7.28 55.38 22.53
CA ILE A 7 -8.07 54.88 21.40
C ILE A 7 -9.57 55.07 21.70
N SER A 8 -10.32 55.62 20.73
CA SER A 8 -11.78 55.80 20.84
C SER A 8 -12.49 54.44 21.03
N LEU A 9 -13.62 54.44 21.75
CA LEU A 9 -14.35 53.21 22.11
C LEU A 9 -14.69 52.33 20.89
N ARG A 10 -15.05 52.94 19.76
CA ARG A 10 -15.29 52.27 18.48
C ARG A 10 -14.08 51.45 18.01
N ASN A 11 -12.89 52.05 18.07
CA ASN A 11 -11.66 51.40 17.59
C ASN A 11 -11.20 50.30 18.54
N LYS A 12 -11.47 50.39 19.85
CA LYS A 12 -11.24 49.30 20.82
C LYS A 12 -12.06 48.05 20.51
N ILE A 13 -13.35 48.23 20.21
CA ILE A 13 -14.25 47.12 19.84
C ILE A 13 -13.80 46.48 18.53
N LEU A 14 -13.45 47.30 17.52
CA LEU A 14 -12.95 46.80 16.23
C LEU A 14 -11.65 46.01 16.37
N LEU A 15 -10.72 46.44 17.23
CA LEU A 15 -9.48 45.71 17.48
C LEU A 15 -9.72 44.34 18.12
N LEU A 16 -10.66 44.26 19.06
CA LEU A 16 -11.00 43.00 19.74
C LEU A 16 -11.67 42.01 18.78
N VAL A 17 -12.57 42.49 17.93
CA VAL A 17 -13.19 41.68 16.87
C VAL A 17 -12.16 41.22 15.83
N ALA A 18 -11.27 42.12 15.40
CA ALA A 18 -10.18 41.77 14.49
C ALA A 18 -9.26 40.69 15.08
N LEU A 19 -8.95 40.77 16.38
CA LEU A 19 -8.15 39.76 17.08
C LEU A 19 -8.84 38.39 17.06
N LEU A 20 -10.16 38.32 17.24
CA LEU A 20 -10.93 37.08 17.14
C LEU A 20 -10.85 36.48 15.74
N PHE A 21 -11.02 37.30 14.69
CA PHE A 21 -10.89 36.84 13.31
C PHE A 21 -9.48 36.32 13.00
N VAL A 22 -8.44 37.00 13.49
CA VAL A 22 -7.05 36.52 13.35
C VAL A 22 -6.87 35.14 13.99
N GLY A 23 -7.45 34.93 15.18
CA GLY A 23 -7.44 33.62 15.83
C GLY A 23 -8.11 32.53 14.98
N ILE A 24 -9.29 32.81 14.41
CA ILE A 24 -10.01 31.88 13.53
C ILE A 24 -9.18 31.54 12.28
N ILE A 25 -8.53 32.54 11.67
CA ILE A 25 -7.67 32.34 10.50
C ILE A 25 -6.50 31.43 10.85
N ILE A 26 -5.83 31.65 11.99
CA ILE A 26 -4.71 30.81 12.44
C ILE A 26 -5.17 29.35 12.63
N VAL A 27 -6.28 29.14 13.34
CA VAL A 27 -6.83 27.78 13.54
C VAL A 27 -7.17 27.12 12.21
N SER A 28 -7.76 27.86 11.27
CA SER A 28 -8.11 27.35 9.94
C SER A 28 -6.87 26.95 9.15
N VAL A 29 -5.79 27.75 9.21
CA VAL A 29 -4.51 27.45 8.56
C VAL A 29 -3.86 26.20 9.16
N VAL A 30 -3.85 26.07 10.49
CA VAL A 30 -3.31 24.88 11.17
C VAL A 30 -4.13 23.63 10.83
N ALA A 31 -5.46 23.74 10.83
CA ALA A 31 -6.34 22.64 10.43
C ALA A 31 -6.11 22.22 8.97
N TYR A 32 -5.94 23.18 8.06
CA TYR A 32 -5.66 22.91 6.65
C TYR A 32 -4.32 22.21 6.45
N GLN A 33 -3.25 22.65 7.13
CA GLN A 33 -1.96 21.96 7.09
C GLN A 33 -2.05 20.54 7.65
N SER A 34 -2.83 20.35 8.73
CA SER A 34 -3.04 19.03 9.33
C SER A 34 -3.74 18.06 8.38
N LEU A 35 -4.70 18.56 7.58
CA LEU A 35 -5.38 17.76 6.55
C LEU A 35 -4.45 17.35 5.41
N LEU A 36 -3.55 18.24 4.98
CA LEU A 36 -2.57 17.91 3.94
C LEU A 36 -1.61 16.80 4.40
N GLY A 37 -1.08 16.87 5.63
CA GLY A 37 -0.18 15.85 6.18
C GLY A 37 -0.85 14.52 6.53
N ALA A 38 -2.18 14.50 6.71
CA ALA A 38 -2.92 13.26 6.94
C ALA A 38 -3.01 12.38 5.68
N ASN A 39 -3.05 13.01 4.49
CA ASN A 39 -3.23 12.31 3.22
C ASN A 39 -2.00 11.45 2.84
N GLU A 40 -0.79 11.93 3.16
CA GLU A 40 0.47 11.19 2.92
C GLU A 40 0.57 9.92 3.77
N ARG A 41 0.15 9.99 5.04
CA ARG A 41 0.11 8.82 5.94
C ARG A 41 -0.87 7.76 5.48
N GLU A 42 -1.97 8.16 4.84
CA GLU A 42 -2.96 7.23 4.33
C GLU A 42 -2.40 6.39 3.16
N GLN A 43 -1.52 6.97 2.34
CA GLN A 43 -0.93 6.28 1.19
C GLN A 43 0.06 5.18 1.60
N GLU A 44 0.95 5.45 2.55
CA GLU A 44 1.90 4.45 3.06
C GLU A 44 1.17 3.25 3.70
N VAL A 45 0.15 3.54 4.52
CA VAL A 45 -0.68 2.51 5.14
C VAL A 45 -1.42 1.69 4.08
N ARG A 46 -1.97 2.33 3.04
CA ARG A 46 -2.63 1.65 1.93
C ARG A 46 -1.69 0.69 1.20
N ILE A 47 -0.47 1.13 0.90
CA ILE A 47 0.55 0.30 0.24
C ILE A 47 0.89 -0.90 1.12
N ALA A 48 1.10 -0.71 2.42
CA ALA A 48 1.41 -1.81 3.33
C ALA A 48 0.28 -2.87 3.39
N TYR A 49 -0.98 -2.43 3.47
CA TYR A 49 -2.12 -3.36 3.40
C TYR A 49 -2.23 -4.06 2.05
N SER A 50 -1.95 -3.34 0.95
CA SER A 50 -1.92 -3.91 -0.39
C SER A 50 -0.87 -5.02 -0.50
N ILE A 51 0.35 -4.76 -0.03
CA ILE A 51 1.45 -5.74 -0.02
C ILE A 51 1.02 -7.00 0.74
N ILE A 52 0.49 -6.87 1.97
CA ILE A 52 0.05 -8.02 2.78
C ILE A 52 -1.04 -8.83 2.06
N ALA A 53 -2.00 -8.16 1.43
CA ALA A 53 -3.09 -8.82 0.70
C ALA A 53 -2.57 -9.59 -0.51
N HIS A 54 -1.72 -8.96 -1.33
CA HIS A 54 -1.14 -9.60 -2.51
C HIS A 54 -0.16 -10.73 -2.15
N THR A 55 0.63 -10.61 -1.08
CA THR A 55 1.51 -11.70 -0.61
C THR A 55 0.71 -12.97 -0.28
N ARG A 56 -0.46 -12.85 0.35
CA ARG A 56 -1.34 -14.01 0.62
C ARG A 56 -1.86 -14.65 -0.66
N GLN A 57 -2.11 -13.85 -1.70
CA GLN A 57 -2.52 -14.36 -3.00
C GLN A 57 -1.35 -15.06 -3.73
N LEU A 58 -0.14 -14.51 -3.65
CA LEU A 58 1.07 -15.19 -4.15
C LEU A 58 1.25 -16.54 -3.45
N GLU A 59 1.19 -16.59 -2.13
CA GLU A 59 1.31 -17.84 -1.35
C GLU A 59 0.25 -18.86 -1.77
N ALA A 60 -1.02 -18.45 -1.87
CA ALA A 60 -2.09 -19.32 -2.32
C ALA A 60 -1.86 -19.84 -3.75
N SER A 61 -1.38 -18.99 -4.65
CA SER A 61 -1.09 -19.36 -6.04
C SER A 61 0.05 -20.39 -6.14
N MET A 62 1.12 -20.21 -5.36
CA MET A 62 2.23 -21.16 -5.28
C MET A 62 1.78 -22.49 -4.68
N HIS A 63 0.93 -22.47 -3.64
CA HIS A 63 0.34 -23.69 -3.08
C HIS A 63 -0.56 -24.42 -4.08
N MET A 64 -1.28 -23.68 -4.95
CA MET A 64 -2.05 -24.28 -6.04
C MET A 64 -1.14 -24.97 -7.05
N MET A 65 -0.04 -24.31 -7.44
CA MET A 65 0.98 -24.90 -8.31
C MET A 65 1.56 -26.17 -7.70
N GLU A 66 2.03 -26.12 -6.45
CA GLU A 66 2.61 -27.29 -5.75
C GLU A 66 1.59 -28.44 -5.65
N SER A 67 0.35 -28.14 -5.23
CA SER A 67 -0.67 -29.17 -5.07
C SER A 67 -1.10 -29.80 -6.39
N GLY A 68 -1.17 -29.01 -7.47
CA GLY A 68 -1.52 -29.49 -8.80
C GLY A 68 -0.42 -30.38 -9.39
N GLU A 69 0.83 -29.96 -9.25
CA GLU A 69 1.99 -30.74 -9.68
C GLU A 69 2.08 -32.08 -8.93
N ARG A 70 2.03 -32.05 -7.59
CA ARG A 70 2.04 -33.27 -6.77
C ARG A 70 0.87 -34.19 -7.06
N GLY A 71 -0.32 -33.64 -7.30
CA GLY A 71 -1.50 -34.39 -7.66
C GLY A 71 -1.31 -35.16 -8.98
N PHE A 72 -0.76 -34.50 -10.00
CA PHE A 72 -0.44 -35.12 -11.27
C PHE A 72 0.66 -36.19 -11.11
N LEU A 73 1.75 -35.91 -10.40
CA LEU A 73 2.83 -36.88 -10.19
C LEU A 73 2.38 -38.15 -9.46
N ILE A 74 1.45 -38.03 -8.51
CA ILE A 74 0.95 -39.18 -7.73
C ILE A 74 -0.05 -40.02 -8.54
N THR A 75 -0.90 -39.38 -9.34
CA THR A 75 -2.06 -40.03 -9.95
C THR A 75 -1.93 -40.28 -11.45
N GLY A 76 -1.09 -39.50 -12.14
CA GLY A 76 -1.03 -39.42 -13.60
C GLY A 76 -2.26 -38.76 -14.24
N ASP A 77 -3.19 -38.22 -13.46
CA ASP A 77 -4.43 -37.62 -13.96
C ASP A 77 -4.21 -36.15 -14.37
N PRO A 78 -4.37 -35.79 -15.67
CA PRO A 78 -4.19 -34.43 -16.16
C PRO A 78 -5.10 -33.38 -15.49
N VAL A 79 -6.20 -33.78 -14.83
CA VAL A 79 -7.09 -32.83 -14.13
C VAL A 79 -6.35 -31.98 -13.09
N PHE A 80 -5.30 -32.52 -12.47
CA PHE A 80 -4.50 -31.78 -11.49
C PHE A 80 -3.64 -30.66 -12.13
N LEU A 81 -3.35 -30.75 -13.43
CA LEU A 81 -2.64 -29.71 -14.17
C LEU A 81 -3.47 -28.44 -14.34
N GLU A 82 -4.81 -28.54 -14.32
CA GLU A 82 -5.68 -27.37 -14.34
C GLU A 82 -5.45 -26.47 -13.12
N LYS A 83 -5.26 -27.08 -11.94
CA LYS A 83 -4.94 -26.35 -10.70
C LYS A 83 -3.56 -25.72 -10.77
N TYR A 84 -2.59 -26.41 -11.36
CA TYR A 84 -1.24 -25.88 -11.58
C TYR A 84 -1.28 -24.64 -12.48
N GLU A 85 -1.90 -24.73 -13.66
CA GLU A 85 -1.97 -23.62 -14.61
C GLU A 85 -2.78 -22.45 -14.05
N SER A 86 -3.86 -22.72 -13.31
CA SER A 86 -4.62 -21.66 -12.61
C SER A 86 -3.77 -20.94 -11.57
N GLY A 87 -2.98 -21.68 -10.78
CA GLY A 87 -2.05 -21.11 -9.81
C GLY A 87 -0.99 -20.25 -10.49
N LYS A 88 -0.39 -20.73 -11.58
CA LYS A 88 0.60 -20.00 -12.37
C LYS A 88 0.05 -18.69 -12.95
N GLN A 89 -1.16 -18.72 -13.51
CA GLN A 89 -1.81 -17.52 -14.06
C GLN A 89 -2.10 -16.50 -12.95
N LEU A 90 -2.60 -16.96 -11.80
CA LEU A 90 -2.84 -16.10 -10.64
C LEU A 90 -1.54 -15.48 -10.11
N TYR A 91 -0.46 -16.27 -10.00
CA TYR A 91 0.85 -15.79 -9.59
C TYR A 91 1.33 -14.65 -10.48
N LEU A 92 1.32 -14.86 -11.81
CA LEU A 92 1.77 -13.85 -12.79
C LEU A 92 0.96 -12.56 -12.71
N ALA A 93 -0.37 -12.66 -12.55
CA ALA A 93 -1.24 -11.50 -12.42
C ALA A 93 -0.89 -10.69 -11.17
N VAL A 94 -0.83 -11.35 -10.00
CA VAL A 94 -0.55 -10.71 -8.71
C VAL A 94 0.86 -10.13 -8.67
N TYR A 95 1.86 -10.86 -9.18
CA TYR A 95 3.24 -10.40 -9.26
C TYR A 95 3.36 -9.11 -10.09
N SER A 96 2.70 -9.07 -11.25
CA SER A 96 2.68 -7.87 -12.12
C SER A 96 1.98 -6.67 -11.49
N GLU A 97 1.01 -6.90 -10.61
CA GLU A 97 0.32 -5.85 -9.86
C GLU A 97 1.23 -5.29 -8.76
N MET A 98 1.86 -6.16 -7.97
CA MET A 98 2.83 -5.74 -6.95
C MET A 98 4.01 -4.97 -7.54
N GLN A 99 4.53 -5.38 -8.71
CA GLN A 99 5.61 -4.65 -9.39
C GLN A 99 5.21 -3.23 -9.83
N ARG A 100 3.92 -2.97 -10.04
CA ARG A 100 3.42 -1.63 -10.42
C ARG A 100 3.17 -0.75 -9.20
N GLU A 101 2.76 -1.33 -8.08
CA GLU A 101 2.44 -0.58 -6.86
C GLU A 101 3.66 -0.30 -5.97
N ILE A 102 4.63 -1.21 -5.94
CA ILE A 102 5.78 -1.14 -5.04
C ILE A 102 6.92 -0.34 -5.70
N PRO A 103 7.45 0.72 -5.06
CA PRO A 103 8.62 1.44 -5.55
C PRO A 103 9.83 0.52 -5.73
N ARG A 104 10.52 0.63 -6.87
CA ARG A 104 11.65 -0.24 -7.24
C ARG A 104 12.86 -0.12 -6.32
N ASP A 105 12.99 1.01 -5.62
CA ASP A 105 14.05 1.31 -4.66
C ASP A 105 13.73 0.85 -3.23
N SER A 106 12.56 0.24 -3.01
CA SER A 106 12.15 -0.27 -1.70
C SER A 106 12.67 -1.68 -1.41
N GLU A 107 12.86 -1.99 -0.12
CA GLU A 107 13.19 -3.35 0.35
C GLU A 107 12.13 -4.38 -0.06
N PHE A 108 10.85 -3.99 -0.08
CA PHE A 108 9.75 -4.86 -0.51
C PHE A 108 9.88 -5.30 -1.97
N TYR A 109 10.40 -4.43 -2.84
CA TYR A 109 10.62 -4.80 -4.24
C TYR A 109 11.75 -5.83 -4.37
N THR A 110 12.83 -5.70 -3.58
CA THR A 110 13.90 -6.71 -3.54
C THR A 110 13.39 -8.07 -3.03
N LEU A 111 12.55 -8.08 -2.00
CA LEU A 111 11.92 -9.31 -1.49
C LEU A 111 10.99 -9.95 -2.52
N LEU A 112 10.23 -9.13 -3.26
CA LEU A 112 9.35 -9.60 -4.34
C LEU A 112 10.16 -10.30 -5.44
N GLU A 113 11.28 -9.72 -5.87
CA GLU A 113 12.18 -10.35 -6.86
C GLU A 113 12.86 -11.62 -6.32
N GLU A 114 13.12 -11.69 -5.00
CA GLU A 114 13.62 -12.90 -4.36
C GLU A 114 12.61 -14.04 -4.42
N VAL A 115 11.33 -13.76 -4.12
CA VAL A 115 10.26 -14.77 -4.22
C VAL A 115 10.15 -15.32 -5.64
N ASP A 116 10.19 -14.46 -6.66
CA ASP A 116 10.13 -14.84 -8.08
C ASP A 116 11.33 -15.71 -8.49
N ARG A 117 12.54 -15.30 -8.07
CA ARG A 117 13.76 -16.07 -8.30
C ARG A 117 13.68 -17.47 -7.67
N GLU A 118 13.20 -17.59 -6.44
CA GLU A 118 13.06 -18.90 -5.78
C GLU A 118 11.97 -19.75 -6.45
N LEU A 119 10.88 -19.14 -6.94
CA LEU A 119 9.85 -19.86 -7.69
C LEU A 119 10.40 -20.41 -9.01
N GLU A 120 11.17 -19.62 -9.77
CA GLU A 120 11.78 -20.09 -11.02
C GLU A 120 12.83 -21.19 -10.78
N LYS A 121 13.59 -21.11 -9.68
CA LYS A 121 14.46 -22.22 -9.25
C LYS A 121 13.66 -23.49 -8.95
N TRP A 122 12.53 -23.39 -8.25
CA TRP A 122 11.67 -24.54 -7.99
C TRP A 122 11.15 -25.15 -9.29
N LYS A 123 10.63 -24.32 -10.20
CA LYS A 123 10.11 -24.78 -11.51
C LYS A 123 11.16 -25.49 -12.38
N THR A 124 12.44 -25.14 -12.24
CA THR A 124 13.53 -25.78 -13.00
C THR A 124 14.06 -27.06 -12.35
N GLN A 125 13.85 -27.25 -11.05
CA GLN A 125 14.22 -28.47 -10.33
C GLN A 125 13.20 -29.60 -10.54
N VAL A 126 11.93 -29.24 -10.74
CA VAL A 126 10.89 -30.21 -11.10
C VAL A 126 11.12 -30.66 -12.55
N PRO A 127 11.20 -31.98 -12.84
CA PRO A 127 11.32 -32.47 -14.20
C PRO A 127 10.19 -31.90 -15.05
N SER A 128 10.53 -31.25 -16.17
CA SER A 128 9.55 -30.68 -17.10
C SER A 128 8.44 -31.69 -17.39
N LEU A 129 7.22 -31.37 -16.96
CA LEU A 129 5.99 -32.03 -17.39
C LEU A 129 5.79 -31.87 -18.90
#